data_AF-A0A381TIX5-F1
#
_entry.id   AF-A0A381TIX5-F1
#
_cell.length_a   1.000
_cell.length_b   1.000
_cell.length_c   1.000
_cell.angle_alpha   90.00
_cell.angle_beta   90.00
_cell.angle_gamma   90.00
#
_symmetry.space_group_name_H-M   'P 1'
#
loop_
_entity.id
_entity.type
_entity.pdbx_description
1 polymer ?
#
loop_
_entity_poly.entity_id
_entity_poly.type
_entity_poly.pdbx_seq_one_letter_code
_entity_poly.pdbx_strand_id
1 'polypeptide(L)'
;MVFLIAFLSGCQTTDTIPKEVVPMENQAEQNTVETQEKLEKDIPTAFQSNKPVICAPPKVLQEALKKTTEKPFAVWNSLLNEFPVVMLVDDTEKTLTVLEYIGNGHACFISVGKELQVINFPTSTNIKVNYNLWK
;
A
#
# COMPACT_ATOMS: atom_id res chain seq x y z
N MET A 1 -33.51 40.56 0.17
CA MET A 1 -33.60 39.28 -0.57
C MET A 1 -32.78 39.42 -1.84
N VAL A 2 -31.74 38.62 -2.00
CA VAL A 2 -31.15 38.06 -3.25
C VAL A 2 -29.92 37.27 -2.78
N PHE A 3 -29.92 35.96 -2.98
CA PHE A 3 -28.73 35.13 -2.83
C PHE A 3 -27.93 35.22 -4.14
N LEU A 4 -26.60 35.39 -4.06
CA LEU A 4 -25.71 35.05 -5.18
C LEU A 4 -25.01 33.72 -4.85
N ILE A 5 -25.50 32.64 -5.45
CA ILE A 5 -24.85 31.34 -5.44
C ILE A 5 -23.87 31.33 -6.62
N ALA A 6 -22.57 31.33 -6.33
CA ALA A 6 -21.55 31.17 -7.37
C ALA A 6 -21.49 29.70 -7.82
N PHE A 7 -21.68 29.47 -9.11
CA PHE A 7 -21.76 28.13 -9.71
C PHE A 7 -20.40 27.42 -9.71
N LEU A 8 -20.43 26.12 -9.40
CA LEU A 8 -19.32 25.19 -9.64
C LEU A 8 -19.22 24.88 -11.15
N SER A 9 -18.26 25.52 -11.84
CA SER A 9 -17.92 25.16 -13.23
C SER A 9 -16.95 23.97 -13.25
N GLY A 10 -17.48 22.75 -13.33
CA GLY A 10 -16.68 21.57 -13.64
C GLY A 10 -16.10 21.64 -15.06
N CYS A 11 -14.82 21.31 -15.23
CA CYS A 11 -14.20 21.24 -16.54
C CYS A 11 -14.56 19.89 -17.21
N GLN A 12 -15.38 19.93 -18.27
CA GLN A 12 -15.82 18.75 -19.00
C GLN A 12 -14.91 18.52 -20.22
N THR A 13 -14.01 17.55 -20.14
CA THR A 13 -13.13 17.17 -21.26
C THR A 13 -13.85 16.21 -22.21
N THR A 14 -14.38 16.74 -23.31
CA THR A 14 -14.85 15.93 -24.45
C THR A 14 -13.78 15.86 -25.54
N ASP A 15 -12.97 14.80 -25.53
CA ASP A 15 -12.08 14.51 -26.65
C ASP A 15 -12.88 14.17 -27.90
N THR A 16 -12.59 14.87 -28.98
CA THR A 16 -13.29 14.76 -30.26
C THR A 16 -12.35 14.16 -31.30
N ILE A 17 -12.55 12.90 -31.66
CA ILE A 17 -11.83 12.24 -32.77
C ILE A 17 -12.82 11.96 -33.91
N PRO A 18 -12.66 12.59 -35.10
CA PRO A 18 -13.53 12.33 -36.24
C PRO A 18 -13.29 10.93 -36.82
N LYS A 19 -14.37 10.27 -37.26
CA LYS A 19 -14.30 9.15 -38.21
C LYS A 19 -14.38 9.69 -39.64
N GLU A 20 -13.48 9.24 -40.51
CA GLU A 20 -13.57 9.43 -41.96
C GLU A 20 -13.51 8.07 -42.68
N VAL A 21 -13.82 8.05 -43.98
CA VAL A 21 -14.63 6.99 -44.62
C VAL A 21 -13.82 6.01 -45.47
N VAL A 22 -14.19 4.71 -45.52
CA VAL A 22 -13.27 3.61 -45.91
C VAL A 22 -13.85 2.59 -46.93
N PRO A 23 -13.27 2.51 -48.15
CA PRO A 23 -13.37 1.40 -49.11
C PRO A 23 -11.99 0.68 -49.31
N MET A 24 -11.79 -0.43 -50.04
CA MET A 24 -12.68 -1.25 -50.89
C MET A 24 -12.32 -2.77 -50.86
N GLU A 25 -13.36 -3.60 -50.98
CA GLU A 25 -13.48 -4.96 -51.56
C GLU A 25 -12.27 -5.63 -52.28
N ASN A 26 -11.83 -6.82 -51.82
CA ASN A 26 -12.15 -8.12 -52.47
C ASN A 26 -11.60 -9.39 -51.78
N GLN A 27 -12.53 -10.32 -51.50
CA GLN A 27 -12.47 -11.79 -51.61
C GLN A 27 -11.38 -12.68 -50.95
N ALA A 28 -11.90 -13.54 -50.06
CA ALA A 28 -11.84 -15.02 -50.12
C ALA A 28 -10.79 -15.84 -49.32
N GLU A 29 -11.26 -17.07 -49.06
CA GLU A 29 -10.63 -18.28 -48.51
C GLU A 29 -10.41 -18.40 -46.99
N GLN A 30 -10.86 -19.56 -46.50
CA GLN A 30 -10.88 -19.97 -45.11
C GLN A 30 -9.45 -20.32 -44.65
N ASN A 31 -9.08 -19.85 -43.47
CA ASN A 31 -8.21 -20.66 -42.62
C ASN A 31 -8.81 -20.73 -41.22
N THR A 32 -9.16 -21.96 -40.84
CA THR A 32 -9.59 -22.32 -39.50
C THR A 32 -8.45 -22.07 -38.53
N VAL A 33 -8.44 -20.92 -37.87
CA VAL A 33 -7.69 -20.76 -36.63
C VAL A 33 -8.66 -21.12 -35.52
N GLU A 34 -8.46 -22.29 -34.92
CA GLU A 34 -9.06 -22.60 -33.63
C GLU A 34 -8.70 -21.46 -32.68
N THR A 35 -9.69 -20.66 -32.27
CA THR A 35 -9.51 -19.73 -31.16
C THR A 35 -9.21 -20.57 -29.95
N GLN A 36 -7.91 -20.76 -29.68
CA GLN A 36 -7.46 -21.29 -28.41
C GLN A 36 -8.12 -20.41 -27.36
N GLU A 37 -8.99 -21.03 -26.58
CA GLU A 37 -9.56 -20.45 -25.39
C GLU A 37 -8.38 -20.20 -24.45
N LYS A 38 -7.78 -19.01 -24.61
CA LYS A 38 -6.77 -18.48 -23.70
C LYS A 38 -7.50 -18.34 -22.39
N LEU A 39 -7.40 -19.40 -21.58
CA LEU A 39 -7.82 -19.43 -20.20
C LEU A 39 -6.98 -18.36 -19.51
N GLU A 40 -7.51 -17.14 -19.52
CA GLU A 40 -6.85 -15.95 -19.00
C GLU A 40 -6.85 -16.14 -17.50
N LYS A 41 -5.78 -16.80 -17.05
CA LYS A 41 -5.49 -17.12 -15.66
C LYS A 41 -5.67 -15.81 -14.90
N ASP A 42 -6.72 -15.76 -14.09
CA ASP A 42 -7.17 -14.55 -13.40
C ASP A 42 -6.10 -14.18 -12.37
N ILE A 43 -5.09 -13.45 -12.83
CA ILE A 43 -4.03 -12.89 -12.00
C ILE A 43 -4.73 -11.79 -11.20
N PRO A 44 -4.86 -11.91 -9.86
CA PRO A 44 -5.56 -10.92 -9.08
C PRO A 44 -4.87 -9.57 -9.30
N THR A 45 -5.58 -8.66 -9.98
CA THR A 45 -5.06 -7.33 -10.29
C THR A 45 -4.83 -6.62 -8.97
N ALA A 46 -3.59 -6.23 -8.71
CA ALA A 46 -3.25 -5.50 -7.49
C ALA A 46 -4.05 -4.19 -7.46
N PHE A 47 -4.91 -4.02 -6.46
CA PHE A 47 -5.71 -2.83 -6.29
C PHE A 47 -5.15 -1.96 -5.16
N GLN A 48 -5.08 -0.65 -5.41
CA GLN A 48 -4.74 0.31 -4.37
C GLN A 48 -5.99 0.63 -3.54
N SER A 49 -5.91 0.45 -2.23
CA SER A 49 -6.99 0.84 -1.31
C SER A 49 -6.73 2.21 -0.71
N ASN A 50 -7.78 2.94 -0.36
CA ASN A 50 -7.70 4.20 0.39
C ASN A 50 -7.61 3.97 1.91
N LYS A 51 -6.88 2.95 2.37
CA LYS A 51 -6.68 2.69 3.80
C LYS A 51 -5.94 3.88 4.43
N PRO A 52 -6.54 4.62 5.38
CA PRO A 52 -5.84 5.70 6.06
C PRO A 52 -4.73 5.13 6.94
N VAL A 53 -3.55 5.73 6.87
CA VAL A 53 -2.44 5.48 7.79
C VAL A 53 -2.31 6.65 8.77
N ILE A 54 -2.01 6.35 10.03
CA ILE A 54 -1.75 7.38 11.04
C ILE A 54 -0.25 7.64 11.05
N CYS A 55 0.16 8.84 10.67
CA CYS A 55 1.56 9.26 10.67
C CYS A 55 1.78 10.36 11.71
N ALA A 56 2.92 10.32 12.40
CA ALA A 56 3.29 11.33 13.39
C ALA A 56 4.83 11.47 13.48
N PRO A 57 5.34 12.56 14.08
CA PRO A 57 6.77 12.69 14.34
C PRO A 57 7.29 11.56 15.24
N PRO A 58 8.50 11.00 15.00
CA PRO A 58 9.06 9.89 15.76
C PRO A 58 9.04 10.05 17.28
N LYS A 59 9.16 11.28 17.81
CA LYS A 59 9.05 11.56 19.25
C LYS A 59 7.66 11.23 19.81
N VAL A 60 6.60 11.63 19.11
CA VAL A 60 5.20 11.37 19.51
C VAL A 60 4.91 9.87 19.48
N LEU A 61 5.41 9.18 18.44
CA LEU A 61 5.31 7.73 18.33
C LEU A 61 6.08 7.04 19.46
N GLN A 62 7.32 7.46 19.75
CA GLN A 62 8.12 6.89 20.83
C GLN A 62 7.44 7.08 22.20
N GLU A 63 6.76 8.19 22.45
CA GLU A 63 5.96 8.43 23.66
C GLU A 63 4.68 7.58 23.72
N ALA A 64 4.07 7.27 22.59
CA ALA A 64 2.96 6.33 22.53
C ALA A 64 3.43 4.88 22.79
N LEU A 65 4.51 4.45 22.13
CA LEU A 65 5.08 3.11 22.26
C LEU A 65 5.64 2.83 23.66
N LYS A 66 6.19 3.85 24.35
CA LYS A 66 6.60 3.74 25.78
C LYS A 66 5.46 3.36 26.73
N LYS A 67 4.20 3.47 26.31
CA LYS A 67 3.01 3.05 27.06
C LYS A 67 2.58 1.62 26.74
N THR A 68 3.21 0.99 25.76
CA THR A 68 3.02 -0.41 25.37
C THR A 68 4.16 -1.26 25.92
N THR A 69 3.93 -2.55 26.05
CA THR A 69 4.92 -3.57 26.42
C THR A 69 5.60 -4.21 25.20
N GLU A 70 5.23 -3.77 23.98
CA GLU A 70 5.78 -4.27 22.72
C GLU A 70 7.26 -3.94 22.56
N LYS A 71 8.03 -4.91 22.07
CA LYS A 71 9.48 -4.79 21.85
C LYS A 71 9.81 -5.01 20.37
N PRO A 72 10.89 -4.39 19.84
CA PRO A 72 11.37 -4.66 18.50
C PRO A 72 11.59 -6.16 18.24
N PHE A 73 10.87 -6.66 17.23
CA PHE A 73 10.87 -8.06 16.82
C PHE A 73 11.59 -8.25 15.48
N ALA A 74 11.33 -7.38 14.52
CA ALA A 74 12.00 -7.38 13.21
C ALA A 74 12.21 -5.95 12.70
N VAL A 75 13.27 -5.74 11.92
CA VAL A 75 13.58 -4.48 11.23
C VAL A 75 14.04 -4.81 9.81
N TRP A 76 13.55 -4.08 8.82
CA TRP A 76 13.91 -4.23 7.40
C TRP A 76 13.78 -2.89 6.66
N ASN A 77 14.26 -2.82 5.42
CA ASN A 77 13.93 -1.72 4.51
C ASN A 77 12.80 -2.17 3.57
N SER A 78 11.87 -1.27 3.27
CA SER A 78 10.79 -1.50 2.31
C SER A 78 11.34 -1.49 0.87
N LEU A 79 11.07 -2.57 0.12
CA LEU A 79 11.58 -2.78 -1.25
C LEU A 79 11.09 -1.74 -2.28
N LEU A 80 10.08 -0.92 -1.93
CA LEU A 80 9.47 0.05 -2.85
C LEU A 80 10.08 1.45 -2.74
N ASN A 81 10.68 1.78 -1.60
CA ASN A 81 11.05 3.15 -1.24
C ASN A 81 12.31 3.25 -0.33
N GLU A 82 12.90 2.11 0.03
CA GLU A 82 14.02 1.96 0.99
C GLU A 82 13.79 2.54 2.39
N PHE A 83 12.53 2.80 2.76
CA PHE A 83 12.19 3.30 4.09
C PHE A 83 12.41 2.24 5.18
N PRO A 84 13.02 2.59 6.32
CA PRO A 84 13.14 1.69 7.45
C PRO A 84 11.76 1.31 7.99
N VAL A 85 11.54 0.02 8.19
CA VAL A 85 10.32 -0.55 8.78
C VAL A 85 10.70 -1.32 10.04
N VAL A 86 9.89 -1.19 11.09
CA VAL A 86 10.02 -1.97 12.33
C VAL A 86 8.70 -2.65 12.66
N MET A 87 8.80 -3.93 13.03
CA MET A 87 7.75 -4.67 13.71
C MET A 87 8.08 -4.72 15.20
N LEU A 88 7.11 -4.29 16.02
CA LEU A 88 7.10 -4.40 17.47
C LEU A 88 6.09 -5.50 17.84
N VAL A 89 6.41 -6.31 18.84
CA VAL A 89 5.57 -7.43 19.30
C VAL A 89 5.56 -7.47 20.83
N ASP A 90 4.38 -7.74 21.41
CA ASP A 90 4.28 -8.33 22.73
C ASP A 90 3.73 -9.76 22.62
N ASP A 91 4.54 -10.74 23.01
CA ASP A 91 4.13 -12.16 23.03
C ASP A 91 3.34 -12.54 24.29
N THR A 92 3.24 -11.65 25.29
CA THR A 92 2.40 -11.83 26.48
C THR A 92 0.97 -11.40 26.17
N GLU A 93 0.80 -10.14 25.78
CA GLU A 93 -0.50 -9.54 25.42
C GLU A 93 -0.98 -9.93 24.00
N LYS A 94 -0.14 -10.63 23.23
CA LYS A 94 -0.37 -11.03 21.83
C LYS A 94 -0.75 -9.84 20.93
N THR A 95 0.01 -8.75 21.02
CA THR A 95 -0.15 -7.56 20.16
C THR A 95 1.02 -7.40 19.20
N LEU A 96 0.78 -6.69 18.09
CA LEU A 96 1.83 -6.30 17.15
C LEU A 96 1.59 -4.88 16.60
N THR A 97 2.67 -4.17 16.33
CA THR A 97 2.67 -2.87 15.64
C THR A 97 3.71 -2.87 14.53
N VAL A 98 3.33 -2.41 13.32
CA VAL A 98 4.25 -2.21 12.19
C VAL A 98 4.32 -0.72 11.86
N LEU A 99 5.54 -0.16 11.89
CA LEU A 99 5.83 1.25 11.62
C LEU A 99 6.83 1.39 10.46
N GLU A 100 6.55 2.29 9.53
CA GLU A 100 7.47 2.66 8.42
C GLU A 100 7.89 4.13 8.55
N TYR A 101 9.18 4.40 8.40
CA TYR A 101 9.81 5.73 8.51
C TYR A 101 9.89 6.41 7.15
N ILE A 102 8.80 7.08 6.76
CA ILE A 102 8.59 7.65 5.42
C ILE A 102 9.40 8.93 5.09
N GLY A 103 10.51 9.16 5.79
CA GLY A 103 11.28 10.40 5.70
C GLY A 103 10.55 11.63 6.25
N ASN A 104 11.04 12.83 5.91
CA ASN A 104 10.46 14.12 6.30
C ASN A 104 10.14 14.29 7.81
N GLY A 105 10.88 13.59 8.68
CA GLY A 105 10.66 13.63 10.13
C GLY A 105 9.36 12.97 10.61
N HIS A 106 8.78 12.03 9.84
CA HIS A 106 7.56 11.30 10.17
C HIS A 106 7.76 9.78 10.08
N ALA A 107 6.98 9.04 10.84
CA ALA A 107 6.75 7.61 10.62
C ALA A 107 5.26 7.29 10.73
N CYS A 108 4.83 6.16 10.17
CA CYS A 108 3.43 5.81 9.99
C CYS A 108 3.10 4.41 10.55
N PHE A 109 1.97 4.29 11.24
CA PHE A 109 1.37 3.01 11.58
C PHE A 109 0.81 2.36 10.31
N ILE A 110 1.51 1.36 9.80
CA ILE A 110 1.10 0.57 8.63
C ILE A 110 0.04 -0.46 9.04
N SER A 111 0.24 -1.09 10.21
CA SER A 111 -0.75 -1.96 10.84
C SER A 111 -0.54 -2.01 12.36
N VAL A 112 -1.62 -2.21 13.09
CA VAL A 112 -1.63 -2.52 14.54
C VAL A 112 -2.62 -3.67 14.72
N GLY A 113 -2.25 -4.67 15.52
CA GLY A 113 -3.00 -5.91 15.67
C GLY A 113 -3.02 -6.45 17.09
N LYS A 114 -4.01 -7.29 17.35
CA LYS A 114 -4.18 -8.10 18.57
C LYS A 114 -4.37 -9.57 18.15
N GLU A 115 -4.37 -10.48 19.12
CA GLU A 115 -4.50 -11.94 18.87
C GLU A 115 -3.38 -12.49 17.97
N LEU A 116 -2.16 -11.95 18.13
CA LEU A 116 -0.96 -12.39 17.41
C LEU A 116 -0.74 -13.90 17.57
N GLN A 117 -0.61 -14.59 16.44
CA GLN A 117 -0.20 -15.99 16.36
C GLN A 117 1.06 -16.08 15.50
N VAL A 118 2.20 -16.39 16.12
CA VAL A 118 3.47 -16.62 15.42
C VAL A 118 3.65 -18.12 15.22
N ILE A 119 3.58 -18.57 13.96
CA ILE A 119 3.58 -19.99 13.62
C ILE A 119 4.97 -20.63 13.81
N ASN A 120 6.06 -19.87 13.63
CA ASN A 120 7.43 -20.31 13.87
C ASN A 120 8.28 -19.15 14.41
N PHE A 121 8.87 -19.31 15.59
CA PHE A 121 9.89 -18.38 16.13
C PHE A 121 11.30 -18.90 15.82
N PRO A 122 12.22 -18.08 15.26
CA PRO A 122 13.64 -18.40 15.27
C PRO A 122 14.19 -18.29 16.70
N THR A 123 14.79 -19.36 17.21
CA THR A 123 15.24 -19.53 18.61
C THR A 123 16.41 -18.62 19.05
N SER A 124 16.84 -17.70 18.20
CA SER A 124 17.99 -16.82 18.43
C SER A 124 17.68 -15.40 17.95
N THR A 125 17.20 -14.54 18.85
CA THR A 125 16.96 -13.12 18.60
C THR A 125 17.86 -12.23 19.46
N ASN A 126 19.18 -12.44 19.38
CA ASN A 126 20.17 -11.40 19.71
C ASN A 126 20.16 -10.26 18.65
N ILE A 127 18.97 -9.73 18.35
CA ILE A 127 18.76 -8.65 17.39
C ILE A 127 19.23 -7.36 18.04
N LYS A 128 20.47 -6.97 17.76
CA LYS A 128 20.98 -5.63 18.07
C LYS A 128 20.34 -4.63 17.11
N VAL A 129 19.13 -4.18 17.44
CA VAL A 129 18.47 -3.09 16.71
C VAL A 129 19.38 -1.86 16.75
N ASN A 130 19.77 -1.37 15.57
CA ASN A 130 20.53 -0.14 15.46
C ASN A 130 19.60 1.05 15.71
N TYR A 131 19.53 1.50 16.96
CA TYR A 131 18.69 2.64 17.36
C TYR A 131 19.09 3.98 16.70
N ASN A 132 20.17 4.05 15.92
CA ASN A 132 20.47 5.23 15.10
C ASN A 132 19.57 5.36 13.86
N LEU A 133 18.78 4.33 13.51
CA LEU A 133 17.67 4.45 12.54
C LEU A 133 16.48 5.29 13.08
N TRP A 134 16.54 5.71 14.35
CA TRP A 134 15.44 6.35 15.09
C TRP A 134 15.78 7.79 15.52
N LYS A 135 16.88 8.35 15.00
CA LYS A 135 17.39 9.70 15.31
C LYS A 135 17.11 10.68 14.17
#